data_AF-A0A968SJ08-F1
#
_entry.id   AF-A0A968SJ08-F1
#
_cell.length_a   1.000
_cell.length_b   1.000
_cell.length_c   1.000
_cell.angle_alpha   90.00
_cell.angle_beta   90.00
_cell.angle_gamma   90.00
#
_symmetry.space_group_name_H-M   'P 1'
#
loop_
_entity.id
_entity.type
_entity.pdbx_description
1 polymer ?
#
loop_
_entity_poly.entity_id
_entity_poly.type
_entity_poly.pdbx_seq_one_letter_code
_entity_poly.pdbx_strand_id
1 'polypeptide(L)'
;MRRFFDAAWVERALRDLRPDFYAVAMQEWQEAAPGQREAFLLRGQALREAEEWARPKRLSDRDTEFLALSRELEKRETEKKLRATEEANILLAGAERQARRRVRFGSGVLVVALVLAAMAGTFASTSVREAEEAKKREQEATAEVEAATVKVAEANQQVESAQKQAVEKKPTGTSKCRVGKP
;
A
#
# COMPACT_ATOMS: atom_id res chain seq x y z
N MET A 1 49.10 -66.12 9.19
CA MET A 1 48.92 -65.10 8.13
C MET A 1 47.51 -65.24 7.58
N ARG A 2 46.67 -64.19 7.71
CA ARG A 2 45.24 -64.19 7.34
C ARG A 2 45.06 -63.87 5.85
N ARG A 3 44.40 -64.76 5.11
CA ARG A 3 43.75 -64.49 3.81
C ARG A 3 42.37 -65.13 3.86
N PHE A 4 41.37 -64.41 4.37
CA PHE A 4 39.97 -64.86 4.40
C PHE A 4 38.96 -63.72 4.19
N PHE A 5 39.36 -62.66 3.48
CA PHE A 5 38.41 -61.69 2.91
C PHE A 5 38.56 -61.75 1.40
N ASP A 6 37.99 -62.80 0.80
CA ASP A 6 37.82 -62.89 -0.64
C ASP A 6 36.73 -61.89 -1.05
N ALA A 7 37.03 -61.04 -2.03
CA ALA A 7 36.10 -60.01 -2.52
C ALA A 7 34.77 -60.65 -2.98
N ALA A 8 34.83 -61.87 -3.51
CA ALA A 8 33.65 -62.63 -3.91
C ALA A 8 32.75 -63.02 -2.73
N TRP A 9 33.31 -63.29 -1.55
CA TRP A 9 32.53 -63.57 -0.34
C TRP A 9 31.88 -62.31 0.23
N VAL A 10 32.61 -61.19 0.21
CA VAL A 10 32.09 -59.88 0.65
C VAL A 10 30.96 -59.42 -0.26
N GLU A 11 31.10 -59.60 -1.58
CA GLU A 11 30.05 -59.25 -2.56
C GLU A 11 28.80 -60.12 -2.37
N ARG A 12 28.95 -61.40 -2.01
CA ARG A 12 27.83 -62.30 -1.73
C ARG A 12 27.10 -61.94 -0.42
N ALA A 13 27.84 -61.70 0.66
CA ALA A 13 27.26 -61.28 1.93
C ALA A 13 26.61 -59.88 1.86
N LEU A 14 27.16 -58.98 1.04
CA LEU A 14 26.56 -57.67 0.78
C LEU A 14 25.28 -57.79 -0.03
N ARG A 15 25.22 -58.69 -1.02
CA ARG A 15 24.00 -58.93 -1.80
C ARG A 15 22.82 -59.33 -0.90
N ASP A 16 23.08 -60.17 0.10
CA ASP A 16 22.04 -60.65 1.04
C ASP A 16 21.60 -59.58 2.07
N LEU A 17 22.38 -58.50 2.25
CA LEU A 17 22.14 -57.44 3.24
C LEU A 17 21.72 -56.09 2.62
N ARG A 18 21.67 -55.99 1.29
CA ARG A 18 21.24 -54.77 0.60
C ARG A 18 19.74 -54.59 0.76
N PRO A 19 19.27 -53.35 1.02
CA PRO A 19 17.85 -53.04 0.90
C PRO A 19 17.38 -53.27 -0.54
N ASP A 20 16.15 -53.76 -0.72
CA ASP A 20 15.59 -54.07 -2.04
C ASP A 20 15.66 -52.87 -2.99
N PHE A 21 15.34 -51.66 -2.50
CA PHE A 21 15.39 -50.43 -3.29
C PHE A 21 16.80 -50.14 -3.85
N TYR A 22 17.85 -50.44 -3.09
CA TYR A 22 19.24 -50.21 -3.48
C TYR A 22 19.72 -51.30 -4.43
N ALA A 23 19.41 -52.56 -4.12
CA ALA A 23 19.79 -53.70 -4.93
C ALA A 23 19.21 -53.61 -6.36
N VAL A 24 17.93 -53.26 -6.47
CA VAL A 24 17.25 -53.06 -7.76
C VAL A 24 17.87 -51.89 -8.52
N ALA A 25 18.01 -50.72 -7.90
CA ALA A 25 18.57 -49.55 -8.57
C ALA A 25 20.02 -49.78 -9.06
N MET A 26 20.83 -50.48 -8.26
CA MET A 26 22.19 -50.84 -8.62
C MET A 26 22.26 -51.84 -9.79
N GLN A 27 21.36 -52.84 -9.82
CA GLN A 27 21.30 -53.80 -10.92
C GLN A 27 20.89 -53.11 -12.22
N GLU A 28 19.81 -52.31 -12.19
CA GLU A 28 19.34 -51.55 -13.34
C GLU A 28 20.41 -50.58 -13.86
N TRP A 29 21.14 -49.93 -12.96
CA TRP A 29 22.27 -49.08 -13.33
C TRP A 29 23.41 -49.85 -14.03
N GLN A 30 23.69 -51.08 -13.62
CA GLN A 30 24.72 -51.91 -14.26
C GLN A 30 24.29 -52.39 -15.65
N GLU A 31 23.03 -52.79 -15.79
CA GLU A 31 22.44 -53.31 -17.03
C GLU A 31 22.14 -52.20 -18.05
N ALA A 32 21.89 -50.98 -17.58
CA ALA A 32 21.60 -49.84 -18.44
C ALA A 32 22.79 -49.42 -19.31
N ALA A 33 22.47 -48.95 -20.52
CA ALA A 33 23.44 -48.34 -21.44
C ALA A 33 24.05 -47.07 -20.81
N PRO A 34 25.32 -46.72 -21.09
CA PRO A 34 26.03 -45.62 -20.44
C PRO A 34 25.29 -44.27 -20.41
N GLY A 35 24.50 -43.95 -21.44
CA GLY A 35 23.71 -42.71 -21.51
C GLY A 35 22.40 -42.73 -20.72
N GLN A 36 21.93 -43.89 -20.24
CA GLN A 36 20.69 -44.04 -19.48
C GLN A 36 20.94 -44.36 -18.00
N ARG A 37 22.18 -44.67 -17.63
CA ARG A 37 22.60 -44.98 -16.25
C ARG A 37 22.22 -43.90 -15.25
N GLU A 38 22.26 -42.63 -15.65
CA GLU A 38 21.90 -41.51 -14.78
C GLU A 38 20.44 -41.53 -14.29
N ALA A 39 19.54 -42.20 -15.02
CA ALA A 39 18.14 -42.34 -14.63
C ALA A 39 17.94 -43.26 -13.41
N PHE A 40 18.85 -44.22 -13.22
CA PHE A 40 18.79 -45.22 -12.15
C PHE A 40 19.62 -44.85 -10.93
N LEU A 41 20.40 -43.76 -11.01
CA LEU A 41 21.13 -43.23 -9.87
C LEU A 41 20.18 -42.69 -8.79
N LEU A 42 20.53 -42.91 -7.53
CA LEU A 42 19.70 -42.54 -6.40
C LEU A 42 19.73 -41.02 -6.16
N ARG A 43 18.61 -40.46 -5.72
CA ARG A 43 18.46 -39.02 -5.42
C ARG A 43 17.59 -38.82 -4.19
N GLY A 44 17.77 -37.69 -3.51
CA GLY A 44 16.92 -37.28 -2.39
C GLY A 44 16.92 -38.31 -1.26
N GLN A 45 15.73 -38.79 -0.91
CA GLN A 45 15.56 -39.69 0.24
C GLN A 45 16.23 -41.05 0.02
N ALA A 46 16.12 -41.63 -1.17
CA ALA A 46 16.72 -42.95 -1.46
C ALA A 46 18.25 -42.91 -1.40
N LEU A 47 18.88 -41.78 -1.79
CA LEU A 47 20.33 -41.61 -1.64
C LEU A 47 20.73 -41.52 -0.17
N ARG A 48 20.00 -40.74 0.65
CA ARG A 48 20.26 -40.64 2.09
C ARG A 48 20.14 -42.00 2.80
N GLU A 49 19.08 -42.74 2.51
CA GLU A 49 18.86 -44.07 3.07
C GLU A 49 19.96 -45.06 2.63
N ALA A 50 20.42 -44.99 1.37
CA ALA A 50 21.53 -45.78 0.89
C ALA A 50 22.87 -45.40 1.56
N GLU A 51 23.11 -44.12 1.79
CA GLU A 51 24.30 -43.64 2.50
C GLU A 51 24.31 -44.05 3.97
N GLU A 52 23.16 -44.00 4.65
CA GLU A 52 23.02 -44.50 6.03
C GLU A 52 23.27 -46.01 6.11
N TRP A 53 22.71 -46.77 5.16
CA TRP A 53 22.99 -48.21 5.06
C TRP A 53 24.47 -48.49 4.80
N ALA A 54 25.12 -47.67 3.96
CA ALA A 54 26.50 -47.83 3.56
C ALA A 54 27.51 -47.41 4.64
N ARG A 55 27.19 -46.41 5.47
CA ARG A 55 28.08 -45.78 6.45
C ARG A 55 28.80 -46.74 7.42
N PRO A 56 28.14 -47.77 8.00
CA PRO A 56 28.83 -48.72 8.89
C PRO A 56 29.56 -49.86 8.15
N LYS A 57 29.51 -49.92 6.81
CA LYS A 57 29.96 -51.07 6.02
C LYS A 57 31.20 -50.74 5.19
N ARG A 58 32.04 -51.75 4.94
CA ARG A 58 33.07 -51.69 3.91
C ARG A 58 32.42 -52.03 2.58
N LEU A 59 32.15 -51.00 1.79
CA LEU A 59 31.57 -51.12 0.46
C LEU A 59 32.52 -51.82 -0.51
N SER A 60 31.96 -52.50 -1.51
CA SER A 60 32.71 -52.90 -2.70
C SER A 60 33.08 -51.65 -3.52
N ASP A 61 34.09 -51.76 -4.36
CA ASP A 61 34.50 -50.67 -5.27
C ASP A 61 33.32 -50.22 -6.14
N ARG A 62 32.49 -51.16 -6.61
CA ARG A 62 31.28 -50.89 -7.40
C ARG A 62 30.22 -50.11 -6.62
N ASP A 63 29.96 -50.50 -5.37
CA ASP A 63 28.99 -49.83 -4.49
C ASP A 63 29.44 -48.39 -4.18
N THR A 64 30.76 -48.19 -4.05
CA THR A 64 31.37 -46.88 -3.85
C THR A 64 31.21 -45.99 -5.08
N GLU A 65 31.45 -46.53 -6.27
CA GLU A 65 31.29 -45.81 -7.55
C GLU A 65 29.83 -45.38 -7.76
N PHE A 66 28.87 -46.29 -7.57
CA PHE A 66 27.44 -45.99 -7.72
C PHE A 66 26.96 -44.87 -6.79
N LEU A 67 27.36 -44.90 -5.52
CA LEU A 67 27.03 -43.83 -4.56
C LEU A 67 27.72 -42.52 -4.92
N ALA A 68 28.97 -42.55 -5.37
CA ALA A 68 29.69 -41.35 -5.80
C ALA A 68 29.02 -40.69 -7.01
N LEU A 69 28.61 -41.47 -8.00
CA LEU A 69 27.87 -40.99 -9.17
C LEU A 69 26.50 -40.43 -8.78
N SER A 70 25.80 -41.09 -7.86
CA SER A 70 24.51 -40.62 -7.34
C SER A 70 24.63 -39.24 -6.65
N ARG A 71 25.66 -39.03 -5.83
CA ARG A 71 25.95 -37.73 -5.20
C ARG A 71 26.26 -36.64 -6.22
N GLU A 72 27.10 -36.95 -7.20
CA GLU A 72 27.49 -36.00 -8.24
C GLU A 72 26.26 -35.56 -9.06
N LEU A 73 25.36 -36.49 -9.37
CA LEU A 73 24.13 -36.18 -10.08
C LEU A 73 23.21 -35.29 -9.25
N GLU A 74 22.97 -35.61 -7.97
CA GLU A 74 22.15 -34.77 -7.09
C GLU A 74 22.74 -33.36 -6.93
N LYS A 75 24.06 -33.26 -6.81
CA LYS A 75 24.76 -31.96 -6.77
C LYS A 75 24.53 -31.16 -8.05
N ARG A 76 24.65 -31.78 -9.22
CA ARG A 76 24.38 -31.12 -10.51
C ARG A 76 22.92 -30.68 -10.63
N GLU A 77 21.97 -31.50 -10.20
CA GLU A 77 20.55 -31.15 -10.25
C GLU A 77 20.19 -30.02 -9.29
N THR A 78 20.75 -30.04 -8.08
CA THR A 78 20.57 -28.96 -7.11
C THR A 78 21.18 -27.66 -7.62
N GLU A 79 22.41 -27.68 -8.13
CA GLU A 79 23.04 -26.50 -8.75
C GLU A 79 22.22 -25.95 -9.94
N LYS A 80 21.69 -26.81 -10.81
CA LYS A 80 20.82 -26.38 -11.92
C LYS A 80 19.52 -25.75 -11.40
N LYS A 81 18.90 -26.33 -10.39
CA LYS A 81 17.70 -25.77 -9.75
C LYS A 81 17.99 -24.42 -9.11
N LEU A 82 19.11 -24.29 -8.40
CA LEU A 82 19.53 -23.02 -7.81
C LEU A 82 19.72 -21.94 -8.88
N ARG A 83 20.44 -22.25 -9.97
CA ARG A 83 20.62 -21.30 -11.09
C ARG A 83 19.30 -20.89 -11.72
N ALA A 84 18.38 -21.84 -11.97
CA ALA A 84 17.05 -21.55 -12.50
C ALA A 84 16.22 -20.65 -11.55
N THR A 85 16.32 -20.87 -10.23
CA THR A 85 15.63 -20.01 -9.25
C THR A 85 16.27 -18.62 -9.13
N GLU A 86 17.58 -18.51 -9.30
CA GLU A 86 18.30 -17.24 -9.23
C GLU A 86 17.94 -16.35 -10.43
N GLU A 87 17.87 -16.93 -11.63
CA GLU A 87 17.41 -16.23 -12.84
C GLU A 87 15.96 -15.73 -12.70
N ALA A 88 15.07 -16.57 -12.13
CA ALA A 88 13.69 -16.17 -11.87
C ALA A 88 13.59 -15.04 -10.84
N ASN A 89 14.38 -15.10 -9.76
CA ASN A 89 14.40 -14.08 -8.72
C ASN A 89 14.97 -12.74 -9.21
N ILE A 90 15.99 -12.74 -10.08
CA ILE A 90 16.52 -11.51 -10.69
C ILE A 90 15.45 -10.84 -11.56
N LEU A 91 14.70 -11.62 -12.34
CA LEU A 91 13.64 -11.10 -13.19
C LEU A 91 12.47 -10.52 -12.36
N LEU A 92 12.09 -11.22 -11.29
CA LEU A 92 11.03 -10.78 -10.37
C LEU A 92 11.45 -9.54 -9.56
N ALA A 93 12.70 -9.48 -9.10
CA ALA A 93 13.25 -8.31 -8.41
C ALA A 93 13.31 -7.06 -9.31
N GLY A 94 13.52 -7.26 -10.63
CA GLY A 94 13.42 -6.21 -11.64
C GLY A 94 11.99 -5.68 -11.77
N ALA A 95 10.99 -6.58 -11.79
CA ALA A 95 9.58 -6.23 -11.94
C ALA A 95 8.99 -5.56 -10.67
N GLU A 96 9.32 -6.05 -9.47
CA GLU A 96 8.86 -5.46 -8.20
C GLU A 96 9.32 -4.02 -8.01
N ARG A 97 10.55 -3.69 -8.45
CA ARG A 97 11.08 -2.32 -8.37
C ARG A 97 10.28 -1.33 -9.21
N GLN A 98 9.72 -1.77 -10.34
CA GLN A 98 8.91 -0.90 -11.21
C GLN A 98 7.51 -0.66 -10.63
N ALA A 99 6.89 -1.70 -10.07
CA ALA A 99 5.57 -1.59 -9.43
C ALA A 99 5.60 -0.65 -8.21
N ARG A 100 6.63 -0.76 -7.35
CA ARG A 100 6.78 0.11 -6.17
C ARG A 100 6.91 1.59 -6.51
N ARG A 101 7.54 1.95 -7.63
CA ARG A 101 7.67 3.37 -8.04
C ARG A 101 6.31 3.98 -8.36
N ARG A 102 5.49 3.30 -9.17
CA ARG A 102 4.15 3.80 -9.54
C ARG A 102 3.25 3.97 -8.33
N VAL A 103 3.26 3.01 -7.41
CA VAL A 103 2.48 3.08 -6.17
C VAL A 103 2.92 4.27 -5.31
N ARG A 104 4.22 4.55 -5.23
CA ARG A 104 4.75 5.64 -4.40
C ARG A 104 4.48 7.03 -4.97
N PHE A 105 4.48 7.18 -6.30
CA PHE A 105 4.04 8.42 -6.94
C PHE A 105 2.53 8.63 -6.76
N GLY A 106 1.72 7.59 -6.96
CA GLY A 106 0.27 7.66 -6.74
C GLY A 106 -0.10 8.01 -5.30
N SER A 107 0.57 7.41 -4.31
CA SER A 107 0.31 7.71 -2.90
C SER A 107 0.71 9.15 -2.54
N GLY A 108 1.82 9.66 -3.09
CA GLY A 108 2.25 11.04 -2.87
C GLY A 108 1.23 12.07 -3.37
N VAL A 109 0.70 11.86 -4.59
CA VAL A 109 -0.33 12.73 -5.17
C VAL A 109 -1.61 12.71 -4.33
N LEU A 110 -2.04 11.53 -3.86
CA LEU A 110 -3.24 11.39 -3.04
C LEU A 110 -3.12 12.19 -1.73
N VAL A 111 -1.98 12.11 -1.04
CA VAL A 111 -1.74 12.86 0.21
C VAL A 111 -1.78 14.37 -0.04
N VAL A 112 -1.13 14.86 -1.09
CA VAL A 112 -1.13 16.29 -1.42
C VAL A 112 -2.55 16.78 -1.76
N ALA A 113 -3.32 16.01 -2.51
CA ALA A 113 -4.70 16.35 -2.86
C ALA A 113 -5.60 16.44 -1.61
N LEU A 114 -5.47 15.51 -0.67
CA LEU A 114 -6.24 15.53 0.59
C LEU A 114 -5.88 16.74 1.46
N VAL A 115 -4.60 17.10 1.53
CA VAL A 115 -4.14 18.28 2.29
C VAL A 115 -4.68 19.57 1.66
N LEU A 116 -4.64 19.70 0.33
CA LEU A 116 -5.19 20.86 -0.38
C LEU A 116 -6.71 20.97 -0.19
N ALA A 117 -7.44 19.85 -0.26
CA ALA A 117 -8.89 19.84 -0.03
C ALA A 117 -9.26 20.25 1.40
N ALA A 118 -8.50 19.78 2.40
CA ALA A 118 -8.69 20.17 3.79
C ALA A 118 -8.45 21.67 4.00
N MET A 119 -7.36 22.22 3.44
CA MET A 119 -7.06 23.65 3.51
C MET A 119 -8.11 24.52 2.81
N ALA A 120 -8.59 24.10 1.63
CA ALA A 120 -9.66 24.81 0.94
C ALA A 120 -10.99 24.77 1.72
N GLY A 121 -11.31 23.62 2.33
CA GLY A 121 -12.49 23.46 3.16
C GLY A 121 -12.48 24.35 4.40
N THR A 122 -11.34 24.45 5.11
CA THR A 122 -11.22 25.34 6.27
C THR A 122 -11.35 26.80 5.87
N PHE A 123 -10.68 27.24 4.79
CA PHE A 123 -10.73 28.62 4.30
C PHE A 123 -12.13 29.01 3.77
N ALA A 124 -12.82 28.09 3.10
CA ALA A 124 -14.20 28.30 2.67
C ALA A 124 -15.16 28.42 3.87
N SER A 125 -14.95 27.62 4.92
CA SER A 125 -15.79 27.69 6.11
C SER A 125 -15.63 29.00 6.89
N THR A 126 -14.43 29.57 6.95
CA THR A 126 -14.19 30.84 7.67
C THR A 126 -14.77 32.02 6.89
N SER A 127 -14.56 32.08 5.58
CA SER A 127 -15.07 33.15 4.71
C SER A 127 -16.60 33.18 4.65
N VAL A 128 -17.27 32.02 4.66
CA VAL A 128 -18.74 31.95 4.72
C VAL A 128 -19.27 32.48 6.04
N ARG A 129 -18.61 32.19 7.17
CA ARG A 129 -19.03 32.67 8.50
C ARG A 129 -18.93 34.19 8.60
N GLU A 130 -17.84 34.77 8.12
CA GLU A 130 -17.65 36.22 8.08
C GLU A 130 -18.70 36.90 7.18
N ALA A 131 -19.04 36.28 6.03
CA ALA A 131 -20.08 36.80 5.14
C ALA A 131 -21.50 36.69 5.72
N GLU A 132 -21.81 35.65 6.50
CA GLU A 132 -23.10 35.52 7.18
C GLU A 132 -23.24 36.55 8.32
N GLU A 133 -22.18 36.80 9.08
CA GLU A 133 -22.19 37.85 10.12
C GLU A 133 -22.31 39.25 9.51
N ALA A 134 -21.60 39.53 8.41
CA ALA A 134 -21.71 40.79 7.70
C ALA A 134 -23.13 41.04 7.18
N LYS A 135 -23.79 40.02 6.60
CA LYS A 135 -25.19 40.12 6.16
C LYS A 135 -26.16 40.38 7.32
N LYS A 136 -25.96 39.77 8.49
CA LYS A 136 -26.80 40.03 9.67
C LYS A 136 -26.67 41.48 10.15
N ARG A 137 -25.45 42.01 10.19
CA ARG A 137 -25.19 43.41 10.57
C ARG A 137 -25.80 44.39 9.57
N GLU A 138 -25.75 44.08 8.28
CA GLU A 138 -26.43 44.90 7.26
C GLU A 138 -27.94 44.87 7.43
N GLN A 139 -28.53 43.71 7.71
CA GLN A 139 -29.97 43.59 7.97
C GLN A 139 -30.42 44.34 9.22
N GLU A 140 -29.69 44.23 10.33
CA GLU A 140 -29.97 44.97 11.56
C GLU A 140 -29.86 46.49 11.34
N ALA A 141 -28.80 46.96 10.67
CA ALA A 141 -28.64 48.36 10.34
C ALA A 141 -29.78 48.87 9.42
N THR A 142 -30.20 48.07 8.43
CA THR A 142 -31.32 48.45 7.56
C THR A 142 -32.66 48.51 8.32
N ALA A 143 -32.90 47.58 9.24
CA ALA A 143 -34.11 47.57 10.07
C ALA A 143 -34.17 48.77 11.02
N GLU A 144 -33.04 49.17 11.61
CA GLU A 144 -32.97 50.37 12.45
C GLU A 144 -33.21 51.66 11.65
N VAL A 145 -32.67 51.75 10.43
CA VAL A 145 -32.88 52.89 9.53
C VAL A 145 -34.34 52.98 9.08
N GLU A 146 -34.99 51.85 8.77
CA GLU A 146 -36.41 51.82 8.45
C GLU A 146 -37.28 52.23 9.64
N ALA A 147 -36.98 51.74 10.84
CA ALA A 147 -37.69 52.17 12.06
C ALA A 147 -37.49 53.67 12.36
N ALA A 148 -36.29 54.21 12.10
CA ALA A 148 -36.01 55.63 12.26
C ALA A 148 -36.73 56.49 11.20
N THR A 149 -36.79 56.04 9.95
CA THR A 149 -37.48 56.77 8.87
C THR A 149 -39.00 56.84 9.10
N VAL A 150 -39.62 55.79 9.63
CA VAL A 150 -41.05 55.80 10.03
C VAL A 150 -41.31 56.84 11.13
N LYS A 151 -40.49 56.88 12.18
CA LYS A 151 -40.63 57.88 13.27
C LYS A 151 -40.45 59.31 12.77
N VAL A 152 -39.51 59.53 11.85
CA VAL A 152 -39.31 60.85 11.22
C VAL A 152 -40.52 61.23 10.36
N ALA A 153 -41.12 60.28 9.64
CA ALA A 153 -42.33 60.53 8.86
C ALA A 153 -43.52 60.88 9.76
N GLU A 154 -43.70 60.16 10.87
CA GLU A 154 -44.73 60.48 11.89
C GLU A 154 -44.50 61.87 12.49
N ALA A 155 -43.27 62.19 12.88
CA ALA A 155 -42.91 63.51 13.42
C ALA A 155 -43.18 64.63 12.39
N ASN A 156 -42.83 64.41 11.13
CA ASN A 156 -43.09 65.36 10.05
C ASN A 156 -44.60 65.58 9.84
N GLN A 157 -45.42 64.53 9.92
CA GLN A 157 -46.88 64.65 9.81
C GLN A 157 -47.49 65.44 10.99
N GLN A 158 -46.96 65.25 12.20
CA GLN A 158 -47.36 66.04 13.37
C GLN A 158 -46.99 67.52 13.21
N VAL A 159 -45.77 67.82 12.75
CA VAL A 159 -45.31 69.19 12.49
C VAL A 159 -46.20 69.87 11.45
N GLU A 160 -46.57 69.17 10.37
CA GLU A 160 -47.43 69.72 9.33
C GLU A 160 -48.85 70.01 9.86
N SER A 161 -49.41 69.13 10.69
CA SER A 161 -50.71 69.35 11.33
C SER A 161 -50.68 70.52 12.33
N ALA A 162 -49.59 70.68 13.09
CA ALA A 162 -49.39 71.80 14.00
C ALA A 162 -49.23 73.13 13.25
N GLN A 163 -48.54 73.13 12.10
CA GLN A 163 -48.43 74.30 11.24
C GLN A 163 -49.79 74.71 10.65
N LYS A 164 -50.60 73.76 10.17
CA LYS A 164 -51.96 74.04 9.65
C LYS A 164 -52.83 74.69 10.72
N GLN A 165 -52.79 74.19 11.95
CA GLN A 165 -53.52 74.80 13.09
C GLN A 165 -52.97 76.19 13.47
N ALA A 166 -51.66 76.43 13.33
CA ALA A 166 -51.05 77.73 13.60
C ALA A 166 -51.37 78.79 12.52
N VAL A 167 -51.50 78.36 11.26
CA VAL A 167 -51.91 79.23 10.15
C VAL A 167 -53.39 79.63 10.27
N GLU A 168 -54.25 78.70 10.70
CA GLU A 168 -55.69 78.95 10.87
C GLU A 168 -56.02 79.89 12.05
N LYS A 169 -55.15 79.97 13.06
CA LYS A 169 -55.31 80.87 14.23
C LYS A 169 -54.69 82.27 14.06
N LYS A 170 -54.12 82.61 12.89
CA LYS A 170 -53.47 83.92 12.70
C LYS A 170 -54.54 85.03 12.61
N PRO A 171 -54.63 85.96 13.58
CA PRO A 171 -55.65 87.01 13.53
C PRO A 171 -55.32 88.00 12.42
N THR A 172 -56.26 88.17 11.48
CA THR A 172 -56.27 89.30 10.54
C THR A 172 -56.52 90.59 11.32
N GLY A 173 -55.45 91.23 11.77
CA GLY A 173 -55.47 92.51 12.46
C GLY A 173 -54.49 93.49 11.82
N THR A 174 -55.00 94.32 10.92
CA THR A 174 -54.36 95.53 10.38
C THR A 174 -54.09 96.55 11.51
N SER A 175 -52.90 97.15 11.55
CA SER A 175 -52.75 98.59 11.86
C SER A 175 -51.34 99.15 11.61
N LYS A 176 -51.32 100.00 10.58
CA LYS A 176 -50.61 101.27 10.36
C LYS A 176 -49.80 101.90 11.52
N CYS A 177 -48.80 102.67 11.09
CA CYS A 177 -48.14 103.82 11.75
C CYS A 177 -47.03 103.48 12.76
N ARG A 178 -45.94 104.26 12.94
CA ARG A 178 -45.43 105.52 12.35
C ARG A 178 -43.97 105.70 12.84
N VAL A 179 -43.14 106.23 11.94
CA VAL A 179 -41.96 107.11 12.10
C VAL A 179 -41.49 107.45 13.52
N GLY A 180 -40.16 107.42 13.75
CA GLY A 180 -39.52 108.22 14.79
C GLY A 180 -38.06 107.89 15.08
N LYS A 181 -37.15 108.48 14.29
CA LYS A 181 -35.72 108.69 14.60
C LYS A 181 -35.56 109.79 15.68
N PRO A 182 -34.37 110.18 16.17
CA PRO A 182 -33.00 110.03 15.63
C PRO A 182 -32.15 108.91 16.23
#